data_AF-A0A1V5NFY6-F1
#
_entry.id   AF-A0A1V5NFY6-F1
#
_cell.length_a   1.000
_cell.length_b   1.000
_cell.length_c   1.000
_cell.angle_alpha   90.00
_cell.angle_beta   90.00
_cell.angle_gamma   90.00
#
_symmetry.space_group_name_H-M   'P 1'
#
loop_
_entity.id
_entity.type
_entity.pdbx_description
1 polymer ?
#
loop_
_entity_poly.entity_id
_entity_poly.type
_entity_poly.pdbx_seq_one_letter_code
_entity_poly.pdbx_strand_id
1 'polypeptide(L)'
;MAGPGKKISGLLTCTKIYCNDLADQILDSQKNPEWQGQCTKMVYAFPTDTKLWDKYEEIRAESLRAGNGGKEATEFYIQNRAAMDVGSKAAWPQRHNEDEVSAIQHAMNLMLRDEVAFYAEYQNDPIAEQSDEQVLTIEQVMEKTNGRKRGEVPLGCQYLTMFIDVHDKLLFYVVVAWSDDFTGYVVDYGTYPDQKRLSFTLRKAQISLQDIYRGMEKEGAIQVGLEKLCGDYLNRDWNRGTSVMKIDRCLIDGGYLPGIVENIRHKLGGTIMASKGVGIRAASKPMSTYKRKPGERHGHHWYIPNINKTGEFTHVAIDTNYWKTFVHERFFVAAGDHGSMTLFGKGAHQHSLFAEHVAGSEIWVRTEGHGRVVYQWSPKIGGLDNHWLDCMVGCSVAASMCGCSLSGHNVKAFVKRERIKLSDIQRKRQL
;
A
#
# COMPACT_ATOMS: atom_id res chain seq x y z
N MET A 1 -3.82 -44.75 -8.26
CA MET A 1 -4.39 -44.49 -9.60
C MET A 1 -4.89 -45.82 -10.17
N ALA A 2 -6.07 -45.83 -10.80
CA ALA A 2 -6.53 -47.00 -11.51
C ALA A 2 -5.80 -47.10 -12.87
N GLY A 3 -5.55 -48.32 -13.35
CA GLY A 3 -4.94 -48.56 -14.65
C GLY A 3 -5.84 -48.14 -15.82
N PRO A 4 -5.31 -48.16 -17.05
CA PRO A 4 -6.06 -47.83 -18.26
C PRO A 4 -7.39 -48.59 -18.35
N GLY A 5 -8.49 -47.89 -18.67
CA GLY A 5 -9.82 -48.49 -18.85
C GLY A 5 -10.69 -48.61 -17.59
N LYS A 6 -10.21 -48.22 -16.41
CA LYS A 6 -11.03 -48.20 -15.17
C LYS A 6 -11.39 -46.78 -14.76
N LYS A 7 -12.69 -46.53 -14.60
CA LYS A 7 -13.22 -45.27 -14.02
C LYS A 7 -12.85 -45.19 -12.54
N ILE A 8 -12.52 -43.98 -12.08
CA ILE A 8 -12.26 -43.66 -10.68
C ILE A 8 -13.32 -42.69 -10.17
N SER A 9 -13.66 -42.80 -8.89
CA SER A 9 -14.46 -41.79 -8.20
C SER A 9 -13.53 -40.70 -7.68
N GLY A 10 -13.82 -39.44 -8.01
CA GLY A 10 -13.16 -38.26 -7.45
C GLY A 10 -14.06 -37.60 -6.41
N LEU A 11 -13.49 -37.25 -5.26
CA LEU A 11 -14.14 -36.41 -4.25
C LEU A 11 -13.20 -35.26 -3.93
N LEU A 12 -13.67 -34.03 -4.11
CA LEU A 12 -12.93 -32.81 -3.79
C LEU A 12 -13.73 -32.01 -2.76
N THR A 13 -13.17 -31.88 -1.55
CA THR A 13 -13.65 -30.93 -0.56
C THR A 13 -12.82 -29.65 -0.70
N CYS A 14 -13.48 -28.54 -1.02
CA CYS A 14 -12.82 -27.26 -1.25
C CYS A 14 -13.68 -26.12 -0.70
N THR A 15 -13.04 -24.98 -0.50
CA THR A 15 -13.65 -23.73 -0.03
C THR A 15 -13.33 -22.65 -1.03
N LYS A 16 -14.30 -21.82 -1.40
CA LYS A 16 -14.06 -20.65 -2.26
C LYS A 16 -13.40 -19.54 -1.43
N ILE A 17 -12.15 -19.23 -1.73
CA ILE A 17 -11.38 -18.19 -1.03
C ILE A 17 -11.41 -16.88 -1.81
N TYR A 18 -11.35 -16.95 -3.15
CA TYR A 18 -11.45 -15.79 -4.03
C TYR A 18 -12.44 -16.06 -5.17
N CYS A 19 -13.01 -14.98 -5.73
CA CYS A 19 -13.77 -15.08 -6.97
C CYS A 19 -12.86 -15.64 -8.09
N ASN A 20 -13.40 -16.58 -8.87
CA ASN A 20 -12.69 -17.30 -9.94
C ASN A 20 -11.45 -18.10 -9.50
N ASP A 21 -11.30 -18.44 -8.21
CA ASP A 21 -10.26 -19.40 -7.81
C ASP A 21 -10.55 -20.82 -8.32
N LEU A 22 -9.62 -21.75 -8.06
CA LEU A 22 -9.76 -23.14 -8.49
C LEU A 22 -11.06 -23.79 -7.96
N ALA A 23 -11.44 -23.50 -6.72
CA ALA A 23 -12.65 -24.07 -6.11
C ALA A 23 -13.91 -23.49 -6.77
N ASP A 24 -13.93 -22.18 -6.98
CA ASP A 24 -15.03 -21.47 -7.65
C ASP A 24 -15.22 -21.96 -9.10
N GLN A 25 -14.12 -22.16 -9.84
CA GLN A 25 -14.16 -22.70 -11.19
C GLN A 25 -14.64 -24.15 -11.25
N ILE A 26 -14.12 -25.05 -10.40
CA ILE A 26 -14.52 -26.47 -10.39
C ILE A 26 -15.99 -26.64 -9.99
N LEU A 27 -16.50 -25.79 -9.10
CA LEU A 27 -17.90 -25.84 -8.66
C LEU A 27 -18.88 -25.27 -9.71
N ASP A 28 -18.40 -24.59 -10.75
CA ASP A 28 -19.21 -24.06 -11.85
C ASP A 28 -19.53 -25.16 -12.88
N SER A 29 -20.80 -25.61 -12.87
CA SER A 29 -21.30 -26.65 -13.79
C SER A 29 -21.26 -26.28 -15.28
N GLN A 30 -21.17 -24.99 -15.63
CA GLN A 30 -20.99 -24.58 -17.03
C GLN A 30 -19.54 -24.70 -17.49
N LYS A 31 -18.59 -24.43 -16.59
CA LYS A 31 -17.14 -24.50 -16.89
C LYS A 31 -16.60 -25.93 -16.77
N ASN A 32 -17.05 -26.67 -15.77
CA ASN A 32 -16.56 -28.02 -15.45
C ASN A 32 -17.74 -29.01 -15.26
N PRO A 33 -18.46 -29.37 -16.34
CA PRO A 33 -19.67 -30.18 -16.27
C PRO A 33 -19.43 -31.62 -15.79
N GLU A 34 -18.19 -32.12 -15.82
CA GLU A 34 -17.82 -33.41 -15.28
C GLU A 34 -17.84 -33.47 -13.74
N TRP A 35 -17.89 -32.32 -13.06
CA TRP A 35 -17.97 -32.21 -11.61
C TRP A 35 -19.40 -31.89 -11.15
N GLN A 36 -19.88 -32.64 -10.15
CA GLN A 36 -21.20 -32.44 -9.53
C GLN A 36 -21.06 -31.57 -8.28
N GLY A 37 -20.68 -30.30 -8.47
CA GLY A 37 -20.43 -29.36 -7.37
C GLY A 37 -21.67 -28.99 -6.56
N GLN A 38 -21.53 -28.87 -5.24
CA GLN A 38 -22.53 -28.28 -4.34
C GLN A 38 -21.85 -27.32 -3.36
N CYS A 39 -22.43 -26.13 -3.17
CA CYS A 39 -21.96 -25.16 -2.18
C CYS A 39 -22.90 -25.14 -0.98
N THR A 40 -22.32 -25.19 0.22
CA THR A 40 -23.04 -25.02 1.48
C THR A 40 -22.62 -23.74 2.16
N LYS A 41 -23.58 -23.06 2.79
CA LYS A 41 -23.38 -21.81 3.53
C LYS A 41 -23.53 -22.07 5.03
N MET A 42 -22.90 -21.25 5.87
CA MET A 42 -23.14 -21.29 7.32
C MET A 42 -24.48 -20.64 7.69
N VAL A 43 -24.88 -19.57 6.98
CA VAL A 43 -26.13 -18.83 7.21
C VAL A 43 -26.86 -18.67 5.88
N TYR A 44 -28.09 -19.18 5.79
CA TYR A 44 -28.94 -19.07 4.60
C TYR A 44 -29.78 -17.78 4.57
N ALA A 45 -30.11 -17.25 5.75
CA ALA A 45 -30.77 -15.96 5.90
C ALA A 45 -30.21 -15.26 7.14
N PHE A 46 -29.78 -14.01 6.98
CA PHE A 46 -29.30 -13.20 8.10
C PHE A 46 -30.47 -12.57 8.86
N PRO A 47 -30.28 -12.19 10.13
CA PRO A 47 -31.27 -11.44 10.89
C PRO A 47 -31.69 -10.14 10.20
N THR A 48 -32.96 -9.76 10.34
CA THR A 48 -33.50 -8.53 9.73
C THR A 48 -33.35 -7.28 10.60
N ASP A 49 -33.22 -7.45 11.93
CA ASP A 49 -33.09 -6.33 12.87
C ASP A 49 -31.63 -5.93 13.03
N THR A 50 -31.15 -5.04 12.17
CA THR A 50 -29.75 -4.58 12.18
C THR A 50 -29.42 -3.75 13.41
N LYS A 51 -30.38 -3.00 13.98
CA LYS A 51 -30.12 -2.05 15.07
C LYS A 51 -29.69 -2.72 16.36
N LEU A 52 -30.28 -3.89 16.67
CA LEU A 52 -29.87 -4.65 17.85
C LEU A 52 -28.50 -5.31 17.66
N TRP A 53 -28.16 -5.69 16.43
CA TRP A 53 -26.83 -6.23 16.11
C TRP A 53 -25.74 -5.16 16.12
N ASP A 54 -26.02 -3.94 15.68
CA ASP A 54 -25.10 -2.79 15.81
C ASP A 54 -24.76 -2.53 17.29
N LYS A 55 -25.79 -2.51 18.16
CA LYS A 55 -25.59 -2.34 19.60
C LYS A 55 -24.83 -3.52 20.22
N TYR A 56 -25.07 -4.74 19.76
CA TYR A 56 -24.32 -5.93 20.20
C TYR A 56 -22.85 -5.83 19.84
N GLU A 57 -22.51 -5.35 18.63
CA GLU A 57 -21.13 -5.13 18.21
C GLU A 57 -20.40 -4.13 19.12
N GLU A 58 -21.04 -3.00 19.44
CA GLU A 58 -20.47 -1.98 20.35
C GLU A 58 -20.12 -2.59 21.72
N ILE A 59 -21.09 -3.29 22.33
CA ILE A 59 -20.92 -3.95 23.64
C ILE A 59 -19.81 -5.01 23.56
N ARG A 60 -19.75 -5.77 22.48
CA ARG A 60 -18.75 -6.83 22.27
C ARG A 60 -17.36 -6.25 22.15
N ALA A 61 -17.19 -5.16 21.40
CA ALA A 61 -15.92 -4.47 21.24
C ALA A 61 -15.42 -3.90 22.59
N GLU A 62 -16.32 -3.33 23.40
CA GLU A 62 -15.99 -2.86 24.75
C GLU A 62 -15.59 -3.99 25.70
N SER A 63 -16.35 -5.08 25.71
CA SER A 63 -16.06 -6.27 26.50
C SER A 63 -14.70 -6.89 26.15
N LEU A 64 -14.36 -6.97 24.86
CA LEU A 64 -13.06 -7.45 24.41
C LEU A 64 -11.91 -6.52 24.84
N ARG A 65 -12.11 -5.20 24.75
CA ARG A 65 -11.13 -4.20 25.24
C ARG A 65 -10.90 -4.31 26.74
N ALA A 66 -11.95 -4.63 27.50
CA ALA A 66 -11.90 -4.84 28.94
C ALA A 66 -11.33 -6.21 29.33
N GLY A 67 -11.07 -7.11 28.38
CA GLY A 67 -10.57 -8.46 28.62
C GLY A 67 -11.65 -9.46 29.09
N ASN A 68 -12.92 -9.11 28.97
CA ASN A 68 -14.05 -9.92 29.47
C ASN A 68 -14.55 -10.96 28.45
N GLY A 69 -13.92 -11.05 27.28
CA GLY A 69 -14.16 -12.12 26.31
C GLY A 69 -15.51 -12.06 25.59
N GLY A 70 -16.24 -10.94 25.64
CA GLY A 70 -17.55 -10.79 25.00
C GLY A 70 -18.75 -11.16 25.87
N LYS A 71 -18.56 -11.47 27.16
CA LYS A 71 -19.63 -11.93 28.07
C LYS A 71 -20.82 -10.97 28.15
N GLU A 72 -20.55 -9.67 28.23
CA GLU A 72 -21.58 -8.62 28.28
C GLU A 72 -22.43 -8.59 27.01
N ALA A 73 -21.82 -8.85 25.84
CA ALA A 73 -22.54 -8.93 24.58
C ALA A 73 -23.41 -10.20 24.53
N THR A 74 -22.88 -11.34 25.00
CA THR A 74 -23.67 -12.57 25.11
C THR A 74 -24.90 -12.39 26.02
N GLU A 75 -24.75 -11.73 27.17
CA GLU A 75 -25.88 -11.42 28.05
C GLU A 75 -26.92 -10.52 27.36
N PHE A 76 -26.46 -9.49 26.64
CA PHE A 76 -27.33 -8.63 25.84
C PHE A 76 -28.08 -9.42 24.76
N TYR A 77 -27.40 -10.36 24.09
CA TYR A 77 -28.01 -11.24 23.10
C TYR A 77 -29.06 -12.17 23.72
N ILE A 78 -28.80 -12.77 24.89
CA ILE A 78 -29.76 -13.62 25.60
C ILE A 78 -31.06 -12.85 25.87
N GLN A 79 -30.95 -11.61 26.35
CA GLN A 79 -32.11 -10.77 26.69
C GLN A 79 -32.93 -10.35 25.46
N ASN A 80 -32.32 -10.25 24.28
CA ASN A 80 -32.95 -9.74 23.06
C ASN A 80 -33.07 -10.80 21.95
N ARG A 81 -32.78 -12.07 22.24
CA ARG A 81 -32.62 -13.14 21.25
C ARG A 81 -33.79 -13.26 20.30
N ALA A 82 -35.02 -13.22 20.81
CA ALA A 82 -36.21 -13.37 19.99
C ALA A 82 -36.32 -12.30 18.89
N ALA A 83 -35.86 -11.07 19.17
CA ALA A 83 -35.82 -9.98 18.19
C ALA A 83 -34.56 -10.04 17.31
N MET A 84 -33.42 -10.42 17.89
CA MET A 84 -32.14 -10.52 17.19
C MET A 84 -32.05 -11.70 16.22
N ASP A 85 -32.83 -12.76 16.41
CA ASP A 85 -32.85 -13.93 15.51
C ASP A 85 -33.94 -13.82 14.44
N VAL A 86 -34.75 -12.75 14.41
CA VAL A 86 -35.87 -12.60 13.47
C VAL A 86 -35.39 -12.67 12.03
N GLY A 87 -36.01 -13.54 11.24
CA GLY A 87 -35.70 -13.75 9.81
C GLY A 87 -34.45 -14.57 9.55
N SER A 88 -33.71 -14.97 10.58
CA SER A 88 -32.45 -15.70 10.43
C SER A 88 -32.65 -17.21 10.21
N LYS A 89 -31.72 -17.82 9.48
CA LYS A 89 -31.70 -19.27 9.19
C LYS A 89 -30.27 -19.78 9.09
N ALA A 90 -29.79 -20.45 10.13
CA ALA A 90 -28.50 -21.14 10.12
C ALA A 90 -28.60 -22.49 9.40
N ALA A 91 -27.50 -22.92 8.77
CA ALA A 91 -27.43 -24.24 8.15
C ALA A 91 -27.32 -25.37 9.17
N TRP A 92 -26.61 -25.14 10.27
CA TRP A 92 -26.41 -26.11 11.34
C TRP A 92 -26.61 -25.44 12.71
N PRO A 93 -27.79 -25.58 13.33
CA PRO A 93 -28.13 -24.88 14.58
C PRO A 93 -27.21 -25.17 15.77
N GLN A 94 -26.57 -26.35 15.80
CA GLN A 94 -25.65 -26.77 16.86
C GLN A 94 -24.19 -26.33 16.63
N ARG A 95 -23.90 -25.60 15.54
CA ARG A 95 -22.54 -25.12 15.22
C ARG A 95 -22.27 -23.79 15.92
N HIS A 96 -21.86 -23.85 17.18
CA HIS A 96 -21.39 -22.71 17.98
C HIS A 96 -20.43 -23.19 19.07
N ASN A 97 -19.64 -22.28 19.65
CA ASN A 97 -18.77 -22.60 20.76
C ASN A 97 -19.57 -22.76 22.08
N GLU A 98 -18.93 -23.33 23.11
CA GLU A 98 -19.57 -23.56 24.42
C GLU A 98 -19.95 -22.25 25.14
N ASP A 99 -19.25 -21.15 24.84
CA ASP A 99 -19.48 -19.81 25.39
C ASP A 99 -20.51 -18.99 24.59
N GLU A 100 -21.11 -19.59 23.56
CA GLU A 100 -22.10 -18.98 22.68
C GLU A 100 -23.44 -19.70 22.75
N VAL A 101 -24.52 -18.95 22.52
CA VAL A 101 -25.91 -19.36 22.78
C VAL A 101 -26.58 -19.96 21.55
N SER A 102 -26.12 -19.61 20.36
CA SER A 102 -26.71 -20.09 19.11
C SER A 102 -25.73 -20.04 17.93
N ALA A 103 -26.00 -20.83 16.89
CA ALA A 103 -25.25 -20.76 15.63
C ALA A 103 -25.34 -19.38 14.92
N ILE A 104 -26.43 -18.63 15.16
CA ILE A 104 -26.56 -17.26 14.63
C ILE A 104 -25.62 -16.32 15.37
N GLN A 105 -25.57 -16.39 16.70
CA GLN A 105 -24.60 -15.62 17.50
C GLN A 105 -23.17 -15.94 17.08
N HIS A 106 -22.86 -17.23 16.89
CA HIS A 106 -21.54 -17.66 16.42
C HIS A 106 -21.21 -17.11 15.04
N ALA A 107 -22.13 -17.21 14.08
CA ALA A 107 -21.93 -16.66 12.74
C ALA A 107 -21.70 -15.14 12.77
N MET A 108 -22.49 -14.41 13.57
CA MET A 108 -22.32 -12.96 13.73
C MET A 108 -20.99 -12.62 14.41
N ASN A 109 -20.56 -13.39 15.42
CA ASN A 109 -19.25 -13.19 16.06
C ASN A 109 -18.08 -13.41 15.08
N LEU A 110 -18.17 -14.41 14.20
CA LEU A 110 -17.18 -14.65 13.15
C LEU A 110 -17.16 -13.51 12.13
N MET A 111 -18.34 -13.06 11.69
CA MET A 111 -18.49 -11.94 10.75
C MET A 111 -17.94 -10.63 11.32
N LEU A 112 -18.23 -10.31 12.59
CA LEU A 112 -17.72 -9.12 13.29
C LEU A 112 -16.20 -9.17 13.53
N ARG A 113 -15.61 -10.36 13.56
CA ARG A 113 -14.15 -10.53 13.71
C ARG A 113 -13.43 -10.23 12.40
N ASP A 114 -13.91 -10.81 11.31
CA ASP A 114 -13.37 -10.63 9.98
C ASP A 114 -14.46 -10.97 8.94
N GLU A 115 -15.08 -9.92 8.39
CA GLU A 115 -16.20 -10.06 7.46
C GLU A 115 -15.77 -10.74 6.16
N VAL A 116 -14.61 -10.38 5.61
CA VAL A 116 -14.11 -10.93 4.34
C VAL A 116 -13.83 -12.43 4.48
N ALA A 117 -13.12 -12.81 5.55
CA ALA A 117 -12.87 -14.22 5.84
C ALA A 117 -14.16 -14.99 6.11
N PHE A 118 -15.15 -14.38 6.78
CA PHE A 118 -16.44 -14.99 7.04
C PHE A 118 -17.18 -15.35 5.74
N TYR A 119 -17.30 -14.40 4.81
CA TYR A 119 -17.99 -14.62 3.54
C TYR A 119 -17.27 -15.62 2.63
N ALA A 120 -15.93 -15.60 2.59
CA ALA A 120 -15.15 -16.60 1.86
C ALA A 120 -15.24 -17.99 2.51
N GLU A 121 -14.74 -18.13 3.74
CA GLU A 121 -14.51 -19.43 4.35
C GLU A 121 -15.79 -20.13 4.83
N TYR A 122 -16.78 -19.36 5.29
CA TYR A 122 -17.97 -19.90 5.94
C TYR A 122 -19.24 -19.78 5.08
N GLN A 123 -19.30 -18.82 4.16
CA GLN A 123 -20.44 -18.68 3.24
C GLN A 123 -20.17 -19.25 1.85
N ASN A 124 -18.93 -19.60 1.49
CA ASN A 124 -18.54 -19.94 0.10
C ASN A 124 -19.06 -18.89 -0.91
N ASP A 125 -19.09 -17.65 -0.47
CA ASP A 125 -19.59 -16.51 -1.21
C ASP A 125 -18.60 -15.38 -0.95
N PRO A 126 -17.32 -15.57 -1.37
CA PRO A 126 -16.29 -14.57 -1.15
C PRO A 126 -16.84 -13.25 -1.67
N ILE A 127 -16.81 -12.22 -0.83
CA ILE A 127 -17.23 -10.88 -1.23
C ILE A 127 -16.45 -10.60 -2.50
N ALA A 128 -17.17 -10.54 -3.62
CA ALA A 128 -16.56 -10.11 -4.86
C ALA A 128 -15.89 -8.79 -4.53
N GLU A 129 -14.58 -8.70 -4.76
CA GLU A 129 -13.99 -7.41 -5.05
C GLU A 129 -14.94 -6.85 -6.10
N GLN A 130 -15.74 -5.84 -5.73
CA GLN A 130 -16.61 -5.17 -6.67
C GLN A 130 -15.71 -4.91 -7.86
N SER A 131 -16.13 -5.39 -9.03
CA SER A 131 -15.40 -5.23 -10.27
C SER A 131 -15.41 -3.75 -10.62
N ASP A 132 -14.65 -2.96 -9.88
CA ASP A 132 -14.22 -1.66 -10.32
C ASP A 132 -13.27 -1.98 -11.46
N GLU A 133 -13.55 -1.44 -12.64
CA GLU A 133 -12.66 -1.41 -13.81
C GLU A 133 -11.29 -0.74 -13.52
N GLN A 134 -10.94 -0.55 -12.24
CA GLN A 134 -9.82 0.18 -11.67
C GLN A 134 -8.89 -0.70 -10.80
N VAL A 135 -8.95 -2.03 -10.89
CA VAL A 135 -7.87 -2.89 -10.34
C VAL A 135 -6.73 -3.00 -11.36
N LEU A 136 -5.57 -2.44 -11.01
CA LEU A 136 -4.42 -2.41 -11.90
C LEU A 136 -3.86 -3.83 -12.05
N THR A 137 -3.71 -4.29 -13.29
CA THR A 137 -3.16 -5.62 -13.59
C THR A 137 -1.64 -5.56 -13.80
N ILE A 138 -0.98 -6.71 -13.67
CA ILE A 138 0.46 -6.84 -13.90
C ILE A 138 0.78 -6.51 -15.37
N GLU A 139 -0.04 -7.01 -16.30
CA GLU A 139 0.07 -6.79 -17.73
C GLU A 139 -0.01 -5.30 -18.08
N GLN A 140 -0.98 -4.58 -17.50
CA GLN A 140 -1.12 -3.13 -17.71
C GLN A 140 0.14 -2.37 -17.28
N VAL A 141 0.77 -2.73 -16.16
CA VAL A 141 2.03 -2.08 -15.74
C VAL A 141 3.18 -2.43 -16.68
N MET A 142 3.29 -3.69 -17.08
CA MET A 142 4.34 -4.15 -18.00
C MET A 142 4.25 -3.48 -19.37
N GLU A 143 3.06 -3.17 -19.85
CA GLU A 143 2.83 -2.51 -21.14
C GLU A 143 3.20 -1.02 -21.15
N LYS A 144 3.40 -0.38 -19.99
CA LYS A 144 3.77 1.05 -19.89
C LYS A 144 5.22 1.37 -20.26
N THR A 145 5.88 0.52 -21.05
CA THR A 145 7.22 0.82 -21.57
C THR A 145 7.22 2.03 -22.51
N ASN A 146 8.22 2.91 -22.40
CA ASN A 146 8.31 4.15 -23.19
C ASN A 146 9.40 4.14 -24.27
N GLY A 147 10.15 3.04 -24.41
CA GLY A 147 11.20 2.86 -25.41
C GLY A 147 12.54 3.54 -25.11
N ARG A 148 12.64 4.34 -24.05
CA ARG A 148 13.87 5.06 -23.66
C ARG A 148 14.89 4.12 -23.02
N LYS A 149 16.17 4.48 -23.06
CA LYS A 149 17.19 3.68 -22.36
C LYS A 149 17.03 3.82 -20.84
N ARG A 150 17.38 2.78 -20.09
CA ARG A 150 17.51 2.87 -18.63
C ARG A 150 18.49 4.01 -18.28
N GLY A 151 18.10 4.87 -17.34
CA GLY A 151 18.86 6.05 -16.94
C GLY A 151 18.68 7.29 -17.83
N GLU A 152 17.90 7.21 -18.91
CA GLU A 152 17.63 8.34 -19.79
C GLU A 152 16.41 9.13 -19.31
N VAL A 153 16.59 10.42 -19.05
CA VAL A 153 15.54 11.30 -18.55
C VAL A 153 14.92 12.12 -19.70
N PRO A 154 13.58 12.16 -19.85
CA PRO A 154 12.93 13.04 -20.82
C PRO A 154 13.20 14.52 -20.58
N LEU A 155 13.28 15.30 -21.67
CA LEU A 155 13.53 16.75 -21.64
C LEU A 155 12.50 17.54 -20.83
N GLY A 156 11.24 17.11 -20.82
CA GLY A 156 10.15 17.77 -20.10
C GLY A 156 10.16 17.56 -18.58
N CYS A 157 11.00 16.66 -18.07
CA CYS A 157 11.08 16.42 -16.63
C CYS A 157 11.85 17.53 -15.91
N GLN A 158 11.27 18.02 -14.82
CA GLN A 158 11.83 19.06 -13.96
C GLN A 158 12.43 18.52 -12.67
N TYR A 159 11.97 17.36 -12.21
CA TYR A 159 12.40 16.78 -10.95
C TYR A 159 12.85 15.34 -11.12
N LEU A 160 13.86 14.93 -10.34
CA LEU A 160 14.32 13.56 -10.25
C LEU A 160 14.33 13.13 -8.79
N THR A 161 13.61 12.06 -8.48
CA THR A 161 13.45 11.57 -7.10
C THR A 161 13.90 10.14 -6.98
N MET A 162 14.40 9.78 -5.80
CA MET A 162 14.75 8.41 -5.45
C MET A 162 14.08 8.00 -4.14
N PHE A 163 13.70 6.73 -4.05
CA PHE A 163 13.30 6.12 -2.78
C PHE A 163 14.10 4.85 -2.52
N ILE A 164 14.38 4.57 -1.24
CA ILE A 164 15.03 3.34 -0.79
C ILE A 164 14.19 2.69 0.32
N ASP A 165 13.76 1.45 0.10
CA ASP A 165 13.17 0.58 1.12
C ASP A 165 14.25 -0.36 1.71
N VAL A 166 14.31 -0.46 3.03
CA VAL A 166 15.45 -1.01 3.78
C VAL A 166 15.08 -2.34 4.41
N HIS A 167 15.77 -3.42 4.01
CA HIS A 167 15.64 -4.75 4.61
C HIS A 167 16.98 -5.33 5.03
N ASP A 168 16.92 -6.37 5.86
CA ASP A 168 18.07 -7.12 6.36
C ASP A 168 19.05 -7.56 5.26
N LYS A 169 18.50 -8.10 4.17
CA LYS A 169 19.28 -8.70 3.08
C LYS A 169 19.55 -7.73 1.94
N LEU A 170 18.60 -6.84 1.64
CA LEU A 170 18.57 -6.03 0.42
C LEU A 170 18.06 -4.62 0.71
N LEU A 171 18.54 -3.66 -0.07
CA LEU A 171 17.95 -2.33 -0.20
C LEU A 171 17.22 -2.28 -1.54
N PHE A 172 15.90 -2.12 -1.54
CA PHE A 172 15.15 -1.89 -2.77
C PHE A 172 15.19 -0.40 -3.10
N TYR A 173 15.29 -0.05 -4.37
CA TYR A 173 15.24 1.36 -4.77
C TYR A 173 14.50 1.57 -6.08
N VAL A 174 13.96 2.77 -6.23
CA VAL A 174 13.39 3.28 -7.48
C VAL A 174 13.87 4.72 -7.70
N VAL A 175 14.10 5.09 -8.95
CA VAL A 175 14.36 6.45 -9.41
C VAL A 175 13.32 6.84 -10.46
N VAL A 176 12.64 7.95 -10.23
CA VAL A 176 11.58 8.46 -11.11
C VAL A 176 11.87 9.91 -11.49
N ALA A 177 11.78 10.20 -12.78
CA ALA A 177 11.81 11.56 -13.31
C ALA A 177 10.39 12.06 -13.52
N TRP A 178 10.13 13.33 -13.20
CA TRP A 178 8.79 13.90 -13.15
C TRP A 178 8.71 15.18 -13.94
N SER A 179 7.63 15.33 -14.70
CA SER A 179 7.15 16.63 -15.15
C SER A 179 6.33 17.31 -14.03
N ASP A 180 6.04 18.60 -14.17
CA ASP A 180 5.37 19.39 -13.12
C ASP A 180 3.98 18.86 -12.73
N ASP A 181 3.32 18.14 -13.64
CA ASP A 181 1.97 17.61 -13.53
C ASP A 181 1.89 16.16 -13.04
N PHE A 182 2.96 15.64 -12.42
CA PHE A 182 3.11 14.23 -12.05
C PHE A 182 3.15 13.23 -13.22
N THR A 183 3.34 13.68 -14.47
CA THR A 183 3.74 12.75 -15.54
C THR A 183 5.12 12.18 -15.19
N GLY A 184 5.15 10.87 -14.90
CA GLY A 184 6.27 10.16 -14.33
C GLY A 184 6.93 9.18 -15.29
N TYR A 185 8.26 9.11 -15.21
CA TYR A 185 9.09 8.21 -15.97
C TYR A 185 9.99 7.46 -14.99
N VAL A 186 9.71 6.19 -14.75
CA VAL A 186 10.62 5.32 -13.99
C VAL A 186 11.87 5.14 -14.85
N VAL A 187 12.98 5.72 -14.42
CA VAL A 187 14.24 5.73 -15.17
C VAL A 187 15.22 4.66 -14.69
N ASP A 188 15.08 4.23 -13.43
CA ASP A 188 15.90 3.18 -12.84
C ASP A 188 15.17 2.54 -11.65
N TYR A 189 15.40 1.26 -11.40
CA TYR A 189 14.99 0.57 -10.17
C TYR A 189 15.81 -0.71 -10.00
N GLY A 190 15.88 -1.21 -8.77
CA GLY A 190 16.58 -2.46 -8.52
C GLY A 190 16.73 -2.76 -7.04
N THR A 191 17.72 -3.59 -6.74
CA THR A 191 18.18 -3.86 -5.38
C THR A 191 19.65 -3.59 -5.25
N TYR A 192 20.07 -3.27 -4.03
CA TYR A 192 21.45 -3.33 -3.61
C TYR A 192 21.58 -4.34 -2.46
N PRO A 193 22.38 -5.41 -2.62
CA PRO A 193 23.12 -5.77 -3.83
C PRO A 193 22.23 -6.18 -5.02
N ASP A 194 22.78 -6.05 -6.24
CA ASP A 194 22.11 -6.53 -7.46
C ASP A 194 22.06 -8.07 -7.45
N GLN A 195 20.86 -8.62 -7.63
CA GLN A 195 20.61 -10.07 -7.65
C GLN A 195 21.01 -10.75 -8.96
N LYS A 196 21.37 -9.99 -10.01
CA LYS A 196 21.79 -10.51 -11.34
C LYS A 196 20.76 -11.44 -12.00
N ARG A 197 19.48 -11.27 -11.66
CA ARG A 197 18.34 -12.04 -12.19
C ARG A 197 17.09 -11.18 -12.26
N LEU A 198 16.22 -11.49 -13.21
CA LEU A 198 14.98 -10.74 -13.47
C LEU A 198 13.84 -11.08 -12.49
N SER A 199 13.87 -12.25 -11.86
CA SER A 199 12.84 -12.71 -10.92
C SER A 199 13.49 -13.28 -9.65
N PHE A 200 13.04 -12.82 -8.49
CA PHE A 200 13.46 -13.29 -7.17
C PHE A 200 12.46 -12.82 -6.11
N THR A 201 12.60 -13.35 -4.88
CA THR A 201 11.95 -12.79 -3.69
C THR A 201 12.99 -12.47 -2.63
N LEU A 202 12.70 -11.54 -1.72
CA LEU A 202 13.57 -11.15 -0.61
C LEU A 202 13.97 -12.37 0.22
N ARG A 203 13.01 -13.28 0.48
CA ARG A 203 13.27 -14.53 1.21
C ARG A 203 14.34 -15.37 0.52
N LYS A 204 14.26 -15.49 -0.81
CA LYS A 204 15.16 -16.29 -1.67
C LYS A 204 16.29 -15.44 -2.31
N ALA A 205 16.58 -14.26 -1.76
CA ALA A 205 17.72 -13.43 -2.18
C ALA A 205 19.02 -14.23 -2.07
N GLN A 206 19.83 -14.22 -3.13
CA GLN A 206 21.06 -15.03 -3.23
C GLN A 206 22.30 -14.22 -2.83
N ILE A 207 22.27 -12.91 -3.07
CA ILE A 207 23.36 -12.00 -2.73
C ILE A 207 22.82 -11.01 -1.71
N SER A 208 23.20 -11.15 -0.45
CA SER A 208 22.76 -10.25 0.62
C SER A 208 23.82 -9.21 0.97
N LEU A 209 23.42 -8.17 1.70
CA LEU A 209 24.32 -7.18 2.28
C LEU A 209 25.41 -7.85 3.15
N GLN A 210 25.06 -8.88 3.93
CA GLN A 210 26.03 -9.63 4.74
C GLN A 210 27.01 -10.46 3.89
N ASP A 211 26.61 -10.90 2.69
CA ASP A 211 27.51 -11.61 1.78
C ASP A 211 28.57 -10.69 1.17
N ILE A 212 28.21 -9.43 0.89
CA ILE A 212 29.12 -8.41 0.36
C ILE A 212 30.02 -7.85 1.46
N TYR A 213 29.46 -7.59 2.64
CA TYR A 213 30.18 -6.99 3.77
C TYR A 213 30.48 -8.04 4.85
N ARG A 214 31.24 -9.07 4.47
CA ARG A 214 31.58 -10.19 5.35
C ARG A 214 32.31 -9.71 6.60
N GLY A 215 31.89 -10.22 7.75
CA GLY A 215 32.48 -9.89 9.05
C GLY A 215 31.92 -8.62 9.70
N MET A 216 31.04 -7.88 9.02
CA MET A 216 30.26 -6.82 9.66
C MET A 216 29.00 -7.39 10.31
N GLU A 217 28.61 -6.79 11.43
CA GLU A 217 27.28 -7.00 11.98
C GLU A 217 26.21 -6.48 11.02
N LYS A 218 24.98 -6.98 11.19
CA LYS A 218 23.84 -6.69 10.32
C LYS A 218 23.60 -5.19 10.12
N GLU A 219 23.52 -4.41 11.20
CA GLU A 219 23.30 -2.96 11.13
C GLU A 219 24.46 -2.24 10.43
N GLY A 220 25.71 -2.67 10.68
CA GLY A 220 26.89 -2.14 9.99
C GLY A 220 26.85 -2.40 8.48
N ALA A 221 26.46 -3.61 8.06
CA ALA A 221 26.33 -3.95 6.65
C ALA A 221 25.23 -3.11 5.96
N ILE A 222 24.11 -2.86 6.64
CA ILE A 222 23.03 -1.98 6.14
C ILE A 222 23.51 -0.55 6.02
N GLN A 223 24.19 -0.02 7.04
CA GLN A 223 24.72 1.36 7.01
C GLN A 223 25.70 1.57 5.86
N VAL A 224 26.68 0.67 5.68
CA VAL A 224 27.65 0.77 4.58
C VAL A 224 26.98 0.57 3.22
N GLY A 225 25.99 -0.32 3.13
CA GLY A 225 25.21 -0.51 1.91
C GLY A 225 24.40 0.73 1.52
N LEU A 226 23.72 1.36 2.47
CA LEU A 226 22.99 2.61 2.25
C LEU A 226 23.92 3.74 1.85
N GLU A 227 25.06 3.86 2.52
CA GLU A 227 26.08 4.86 2.19
C GLU A 227 26.57 4.69 0.74
N LYS A 228 26.89 3.45 0.33
CA LYS A 228 27.33 3.15 -1.03
C LYS A 228 26.24 3.47 -2.06
N LEU A 229 25.02 2.99 -1.83
CA LEU A 229 23.90 3.17 -2.74
C LEU A 229 23.55 4.66 -2.90
N CYS A 230 23.40 5.38 -1.78
CA CYS A 230 23.10 6.82 -1.81
C CYS A 230 24.25 7.60 -2.46
N GLY A 231 25.50 7.30 -2.09
CA GLY A 231 26.68 7.94 -2.68
C GLY A 231 26.74 7.76 -4.20
N ASP A 232 26.48 6.56 -4.70
CA ASP A 232 26.50 6.28 -6.14
C ASP A 232 25.41 7.04 -6.90
N TYR A 233 24.17 7.03 -6.39
CA TYR A 233 23.02 7.60 -7.08
C TYR A 233 22.96 9.12 -6.97
N LEU A 234 23.26 9.69 -5.80
CA LEU A 234 23.23 11.14 -5.58
C LEU A 234 24.35 11.87 -6.33
N ASN A 235 25.51 11.22 -6.50
CA ASN A 235 26.62 11.79 -7.26
C ASN A 235 26.54 11.53 -8.77
N ARG A 236 25.66 10.64 -9.25
CA ARG A 236 25.47 10.34 -10.67
C ARG A 236 24.92 11.56 -11.43
N ASP A 237 25.42 11.80 -12.64
CA ASP A 237 24.79 12.71 -13.61
C ASP A 237 23.77 11.94 -14.44
N TRP A 238 22.53 12.39 -14.44
CA TRP A 238 21.44 11.77 -15.19
C TRP A 238 21.23 12.51 -16.51
N ASN A 239 21.37 11.80 -17.62
CA ASN A 239 21.28 12.43 -18.94
C ASN A 239 19.84 12.84 -19.25
N ARG A 240 19.64 14.14 -19.50
CA ARG A 240 18.41 14.77 -19.97
C ARG A 240 18.66 15.44 -21.32
N GLY A 241 18.75 14.63 -22.38
CA GLY A 241 19.01 15.07 -23.75
C GLY A 241 20.42 15.67 -23.90
N THR A 242 20.51 17.00 -23.92
CA THR A 242 21.79 17.75 -23.97
C THR A 242 22.22 18.32 -22.62
N SER A 243 21.44 18.08 -21.56
CA SER A 243 21.69 18.56 -20.20
C SER A 243 21.80 17.39 -19.23
N VAL A 244 22.27 17.66 -18.02
CA VAL A 244 22.32 16.67 -16.93
C VAL A 244 21.42 17.12 -15.78
N MET A 245 20.90 16.15 -15.03
CA MET A 245 20.17 16.36 -13.79
C MET A 245 20.77 15.57 -12.63
N LYS A 246 20.45 16.02 -11.42
CA LYS A 246 20.76 15.34 -10.15
C LYS A 246 19.45 14.94 -9.48
N ILE A 247 19.52 14.02 -8.53
CA ILE A 247 18.39 13.67 -7.68
C ILE A 247 18.10 14.85 -6.74
N ASP A 248 16.90 15.42 -6.84
CA ASP A 248 16.44 16.57 -6.03
C ASP A 248 16.04 16.17 -4.61
N ARG A 249 15.54 14.94 -4.47
CA ARG A 249 15.06 14.38 -3.20
C ARG A 249 15.23 12.87 -3.18
N CYS A 250 15.92 12.38 -2.17
CA CYS A 250 15.99 10.96 -1.84
C CYS A 250 15.27 10.72 -0.53
N LEU A 251 14.23 9.89 -0.54
CA LEU A 251 13.57 9.44 0.68
C LEU A 251 14.02 8.02 1.00
N ILE A 252 14.18 7.72 2.28
CA ILE A 252 14.55 6.37 2.75
C ILE A 252 13.49 5.94 3.75
N ASP A 253 12.99 4.71 3.66
CA ASP A 253 12.07 4.21 4.68
C ASP A 253 12.75 4.19 6.06
N GLY A 254 12.15 4.88 7.01
CA GLY A 254 12.57 4.98 8.41
C GLY A 254 11.76 4.09 9.33
N GLY A 255 10.84 3.26 8.81
CA GLY A 255 10.14 2.24 9.59
C GLY A 255 11.10 1.22 10.21
N TYR A 256 12.19 0.92 9.50
CA TYR A 256 13.23 -0.03 9.91
C TYR A 256 14.59 0.67 10.10
N LEU A 257 15.16 0.57 11.32
CA LEU A 257 16.46 1.17 11.70
C LEU A 257 16.61 2.69 11.39
N PRO A 258 15.71 3.56 11.90
CA PRO A 258 15.70 4.99 11.59
C PRO A 258 16.99 5.73 11.97
N GLY A 259 17.73 5.25 12.97
CA GLY A 259 19.01 5.84 13.37
C GLY A 259 20.09 5.72 12.28
N ILE A 260 20.09 4.63 11.51
CA ILE A 260 21.00 4.47 10.37
C ILE A 260 20.66 5.49 9.28
N VAL A 261 19.38 5.67 8.99
CA VAL A 261 18.92 6.66 7.99
C VAL A 261 19.39 8.07 8.37
N GLU A 262 19.27 8.44 9.65
CA GLU A 262 19.75 9.73 10.14
C GLU A 262 21.28 9.88 10.02
N ASN A 263 22.06 8.82 10.31
CA ASN A 263 23.51 8.82 10.11
C ASN A 263 23.88 9.09 8.64
N ILE A 264 23.18 8.44 7.70
CA ILE A 264 23.41 8.63 6.27
C ILE A 264 23.03 10.05 5.84
N ARG A 265 21.92 10.59 6.35
CA ARG A 265 21.52 11.99 6.11
C ARG A 265 22.58 12.98 6.61
N HIS A 266 23.13 12.76 7.81
CA HIS A 266 24.21 13.60 8.35
C HIS A 266 25.47 13.54 7.49
N LYS A 267 25.81 12.37 6.95
CA LYS A 267 27.03 12.16 6.16
C LYS A 267 26.93 12.69 4.72
N LEU A 268 25.80 12.44 4.04
CA LEU A 268 25.63 12.72 2.62
C LEU A 268 24.80 13.98 2.33
N GLY A 269 24.17 14.57 3.34
CA GLY A 269 23.55 15.89 3.26
C GLY A 269 22.03 15.89 3.12
N GLY A 270 21.47 17.10 2.99
CA GLY A 270 20.04 17.38 3.14
C GLY A 270 19.14 16.98 1.96
N THR A 271 19.68 16.39 0.89
CA THR A 271 18.88 15.77 -0.17
C THR A 271 18.14 14.54 0.36
N ILE A 272 18.75 13.85 1.32
CA ILE A 272 18.18 12.67 1.99
C ILE A 272 17.20 13.12 3.08
N MET A 273 16.08 12.40 3.22
CA MET A 273 15.18 12.52 4.36
C MET A 273 14.55 11.17 4.68
N ALA A 274 14.40 10.85 5.96
CA ALA A 274 13.68 9.66 6.37
C ALA A 274 12.18 9.81 6.07
N SER A 275 11.49 8.70 5.79
CA SER A 275 10.05 8.67 5.59
C SER A 275 9.40 7.66 6.52
N LYS A 276 8.13 7.87 6.86
CA LYS A 276 7.34 6.96 7.69
C LYS A 276 5.93 6.86 7.14
N GLY A 277 5.56 5.65 6.73
CA GLY A 277 4.21 5.35 6.27
C GLY A 277 3.17 5.42 7.39
N VAL A 278 2.04 6.04 7.12
CA VAL A 278 0.88 6.07 8.01
C VAL A 278 -0.36 5.67 7.20
N GLY A 279 -0.92 4.51 7.50
CA GLY A 279 -2.17 4.03 6.90
C GLY A 279 -3.38 4.77 7.49
N ILE A 280 -3.74 5.92 6.93
CA ILE A 280 -4.90 6.69 7.38
C ILE A 280 -6.18 5.94 6.97
N ARG A 281 -6.99 5.51 7.96
CA ARG A 281 -8.27 4.82 7.74
C ARG A 281 -9.41 5.81 7.48
N ALA A 282 -10.55 5.33 6.98
CA ALA A 282 -11.75 6.15 6.78
C ALA A 282 -12.25 6.83 8.08
N ALA A 283 -12.14 6.12 9.21
CA ALA A 283 -12.45 6.66 10.54
C ALA A 283 -11.38 7.63 11.08
N SER A 284 -10.19 7.67 10.47
CA SER A 284 -9.10 8.56 10.89
C SER A 284 -9.22 9.92 10.23
N LYS A 285 -8.83 10.97 10.98
CA LYS A 285 -8.78 12.33 10.48
C LYS A 285 -7.78 12.42 9.31
N PRO A 286 -8.16 12.97 8.14
CA PRO A 286 -7.24 13.09 7.00
C PRO A 286 -6.08 14.03 7.29
N MET A 287 -4.87 13.73 6.79
CA MET A 287 -3.69 14.58 6.96
C MET A 287 -3.91 16.01 6.43
N SER A 288 -4.68 16.16 5.35
CA SER A 288 -5.03 17.45 4.76
C SER A 288 -5.79 18.39 5.72
N THR A 289 -6.42 17.85 6.76
CA THR A 289 -7.20 18.60 7.75
C THR A 289 -6.46 18.83 9.08
N TYR A 290 -5.19 18.44 9.16
CA TYR A 290 -4.38 18.64 10.35
C TYR A 290 -4.14 20.14 10.58
N LYS A 291 -4.28 20.58 11.83
CA LYS A 291 -4.00 21.96 12.20
C LYS A 291 -2.48 22.15 12.17
N ARG A 292 -2.01 23.03 11.30
CA ARG A 292 -0.57 23.35 11.17
C ARG A 292 -0.04 23.94 12.47
N LYS A 293 0.98 23.33 13.05
CA LYS A 293 1.68 23.87 14.22
C LYS A 293 3.02 24.51 13.83
N PRO A 294 3.58 25.41 14.66
CA PRO A 294 4.91 25.95 14.42
C PRO A 294 5.97 24.84 14.30
N GLY A 295 6.80 24.93 13.26
CA GLY A 295 7.85 23.94 12.97
C GLY A 295 7.40 22.78 12.08
N GLU A 296 6.10 22.63 11.80
CA GLU A 296 5.60 21.62 10.87
C GLU A 296 5.56 22.14 9.43
N ARG A 297 5.81 21.25 8.47
CA ARG A 297 5.60 21.53 7.04
C ARG A 297 4.59 20.54 6.48
N HIS A 298 3.49 21.05 5.92
CA HIS A 298 2.43 20.23 5.34
C HIS A 298 2.44 20.36 3.82
N GLY A 299 2.17 19.26 3.14
CA GLY A 299 1.99 19.21 1.70
C GLY A 299 0.83 18.32 1.29
N HIS A 300 0.87 17.81 0.06
CA HIS A 300 -0.20 17.01 -0.51
C HIS A 300 -0.16 15.59 0.07
N HIS A 301 -1.03 15.26 1.03
CA HIS A 301 -1.05 13.94 1.68
C HIS A 301 0.29 13.50 2.31
N TRP A 302 1.07 14.49 2.78
CA TRP A 302 2.27 14.29 3.58
C TRP A 302 2.49 15.48 4.50
N TYR A 303 3.21 15.27 5.61
CA TYR A 303 3.69 16.37 6.45
C TYR A 303 4.99 15.98 7.18
N ILE A 304 5.78 16.98 7.56
CA ILE A 304 6.95 16.84 8.42
C ILE A 304 6.52 17.27 9.83
N PRO A 305 6.44 16.35 10.81
CA PRO A 305 6.07 16.69 12.18
C PRO A 305 7.16 17.53 12.86
N ASN A 306 6.75 18.27 13.88
CA ASN A 306 7.69 18.86 14.82
C ASN A 306 8.12 17.81 15.84
N ILE A 307 9.35 17.30 15.69
CA ILE A 307 9.92 16.23 16.51
C ILE A 307 10.57 16.73 17.81
N ASN A 308 10.50 18.03 18.12
CA ASN A 308 11.15 18.57 19.32
C ASN A 308 10.62 17.87 20.59
N LYS A 309 11.53 17.34 21.42
CA LYS A 309 11.25 16.57 22.65
C LYS A 309 10.47 15.26 22.46
N THR A 310 10.42 14.71 21.25
CA THR A 310 9.74 13.43 20.97
C THR A 310 10.68 12.22 20.97
N GLY A 311 11.99 12.45 20.85
CA GLY A 311 12.99 11.38 20.64
C GLY A 311 13.02 10.82 19.22
N GLU A 312 12.16 11.30 18.32
CA GLU A 312 12.13 10.87 16.92
C GLU A 312 13.16 11.64 16.07
N PHE A 313 13.63 11.00 14.99
CA PHE A 313 14.45 11.65 13.96
C PHE A 313 13.59 12.41 12.94
N THR A 314 14.21 13.36 12.23
CA THR A 314 13.48 14.18 11.25
C THR A 314 13.02 13.30 10.10
N HIS A 315 11.70 13.25 9.87
CA HIS A 315 11.11 12.42 8.82
C HIS A 315 9.91 13.11 8.17
N VAL A 316 9.51 12.60 7.01
CA VAL A 316 8.22 12.90 6.40
C VAL A 316 7.22 11.78 6.72
N ALA A 317 6.07 12.13 7.28
CA ALA A 317 4.94 11.22 7.46
C ALA A 317 4.08 11.26 6.19
N ILE A 318 3.77 10.07 5.65
CA ILE A 318 3.09 9.91 4.36
C ILE A 318 1.80 9.12 4.51
N ASP A 319 0.71 9.57 3.88
CA ASP A 319 -0.55 8.82 3.82
C ASP A 319 -0.41 7.68 2.79
N THR A 320 -0.01 6.49 3.24
CA THR A 320 0.35 5.39 2.33
C THR A 320 -0.84 4.91 1.50
N ASN A 321 -2.04 4.90 2.10
CA ASN A 321 -3.26 4.51 1.40
C ASN A 321 -3.56 5.44 0.22
N TYR A 322 -3.50 6.75 0.45
CA TYR A 322 -3.68 7.73 -0.61
C TYR A 322 -2.66 7.57 -1.73
N TRP A 323 -1.37 7.48 -1.37
CA TRP A 323 -0.30 7.45 -2.35
C TRP A 323 -0.22 6.14 -3.14
N LYS A 324 -0.64 5.00 -2.57
CA LYS A 324 -0.77 3.74 -3.31
C LYS A 324 -1.85 3.84 -4.38
N THR A 325 -3.03 4.34 -4.03
CA THR A 325 -4.08 4.65 -5.02
C THR A 325 -3.58 5.63 -6.07
N PHE A 326 -2.93 6.72 -5.65
CA PHE A 326 -2.37 7.71 -6.56
C PHE A 326 -1.43 7.07 -7.60
N VAL A 327 -0.50 6.22 -7.17
CA VAL A 327 0.44 5.51 -8.05
C VAL A 327 -0.33 4.63 -9.04
N HIS A 328 -1.29 3.84 -8.57
CA HIS A 328 -2.08 2.97 -9.45
C HIS A 328 -2.86 3.76 -10.50
N GLU A 329 -3.49 4.86 -10.12
CA GLU A 329 -4.18 5.75 -11.05
C GLU A 329 -3.25 6.29 -12.15
N ARG A 330 -2.00 6.64 -11.84
CA ARG A 330 -1.05 7.11 -12.88
C ARG A 330 -0.68 6.00 -13.87
N PHE A 331 -0.65 4.74 -13.41
CA PHE A 331 -0.49 3.59 -14.30
C PHE A 331 -1.76 3.27 -15.10
N PHE A 332 -2.94 3.74 -14.72
CA PHE A 332 -4.13 3.65 -15.59
C PHE A 332 -4.09 4.67 -16.73
N VAL A 333 -3.64 5.89 -16.46
CA VAL A 333 -3.58 6.96 -17.47
C VAL A 333 -2.74 6.53 -18.68
N ALA A 334 -3.29 6.73 -19.89
CA ALA A 334 -2.64 6.31 -21.14
C ALA A 334 -1.25 6.95 -21.29
N ALA A 335 -0.30 6.20 -21.85
CA ALA A 335 1.06 6.71 -22.01
C ALA A 335 1.05 7.93 -22.96
N GLY A 336 1.59 9.05 -22.50
CA GLY A 336 1.59 10.32 -23.22
C GLY A 336 0.56 11.34 -22.71
N ASP A 337 -0.45 10.89 -21.96
CA ASP A 337 -1.37 11.80 -21.29
C ASP A 337 -0.75 12.36 -20.00
N HIS A 338 -1.24 13.54 -19.59
CA HIS A 338 -0.83 14.22 -18.36
C HIS A 338 -1.08 13.36 -17.12
N GLY A 339 -0.07 13.22 -16.27
CA GLY A 339 -0.13 12.38 -15.08
C GLY A 339 -0.05 10.88 -15.38
N SER A 340 0.46 10.47 -16.54
CA SER A 340 0.79 9.06 -16.82
C SER A 340 2.08 8.61 -16.16
N MET A 341 2.17 7.33 -15.82
CA MET A 341 3.40 6.67 -15.35
C MET A 341 3.91 5.69 -16.41
N THR A 342 5.21 5.77 -16.74
CA THR A 342 5.85 4.88 -17.73
C THR A 342 7.17 4.29 -17.24
N LEU A 343 7.56 3.16 -17.83
CA LEU A 343 8.78 2.40 -17.53
C LEU A 343 9.80 2.54 -18.67
N PHE A 344 11.09 2.58 -18.32
CA PHE A 344 12.17 2.59 -19.31
C PHE A 344 12.22 1.30 -20.14
N GLY A 345 12.80 1.35 -21.34
CA GLY A 345 13.06 0.19 -22.19
C GLY A 345 11.92 -0.14 -23.16
N LYS A 346 12.09 -1.24 -23.91
CA LYS A 346 11.15 -1.67 -24.96
C LYS A 346 10.45 -3.01 -24.68
N GLY A 347 11.04 -3.84 -23.84
CA GLY A 347 10.55 -5.20 -23.60
C GLY A 347 9.76 -5.26 -22.30
N ALA A 348 8.44 -5.44 -22.40
CA ALA A 348 7.54 -5.56 -21.25
C ALA A 348 8.01 -6.61 -20.23
N HIS A 349 8.51 -7.77 -20.71
CA HIS A 349 8.98 -8.88 -19.87
C HIS A 349 10.11 -8.52 -18.89
N GLN A 350 10.93 -7.50 -19.19
CA GLN A 350 12.00 -7.10 -18.28
C GLN A 350 11.45 -6.48 -16.97
N HIS A 351 10.17 -6.10 -16.96
CA HIS A 351 9.48 -5.49 -15.83
C HIS A 351 8.55 -6.44 -15.08
N SER A 352 8.53 -7.75 -15.41
CA SER A 352 7.57 -8.71 -14.80
C SER A 352 7.56 -8.64 -13.27
N LEU A 353 8.72 -8.81 -12.63
CA LEU A 353 8.82 -8.75 -11.17
C LEU A 353 8.47 -7.35 -10.62
N PHE A 354 8.84 -6.29 -11.33
CA PHE A 354 8.49 -4.94 -10.93
C PHE A 354 6.97 -4.71 -10.95
N ALA A 355 6.31 -5.17 -12.01
CA ALA A 355 4.86 -5.11 -12.16
C ALA A 355 4.14 -5.98 -11.14
N GLU A 356 4.67 -7.16 -10.82
CA GLU A 356 4.21 -8.02 -9.72
C GLU A 356 4.22 -7.28 -8.37
N HIS A 357 5.31 -6.55 -8.05
CA HIS A 357 5.39 -5.76 -6.83
C HIS A 357 4.40 -4.59 -6.85
N VAL A 358 4.21 -3.91 -7.98
CA VAL A 358 3.35 -2.73 -8.08
C VAL A 358 1.86 -3.10 -8.09
N ALA A 359 1.44 -3.99 -8.98
CA ALA A 359 0.03 -4.33 -9.19
C ALA A 359 -0.43 -5.57 -8.42
N GLY A 360 0.47 -6.53 -8.20
CA GLY A 360 0.13 -7.86 -7.71
C GLY A 360 0.25 -8.06 -6.20
N SER A 361 1.04 -7.25 -5.49
CA SER A 361 1.46 -7.50 -4.10
C SER A 361 0.41 -7.16 -3.04
N GLU A 362 -0.44 -6.17 -3.31
CA GLU A 362 -1.44 -5.66 -2.36
C GLU A 362 -2.85 -5.65 -2.97
N ILE A 363 -3.85 -5.59 -2.09
CA ILE A 363 -5.25 -5.33 -2.42
C ILE A 363 -5.73 -4.14 -1.60
N TRP A 364 -6.87 -3.58 -1.96
CA TRP A 364 -7.50 -2.54 -1.19
C TRP A 364 -8.99 -2.81 -0.98
N VAL A 365 -9.51 -2.27 0.12
CA VAL A 365 -10.94 -2.22 0.39
C VAL A 365 -11.40 -0.77 0.34
N ARG A 366 -12.42 -0.50 -0.48
CA ARG A 366 -13.06 0.81 -0.55
C ARG A 366 -13.86 1.03 0.73
N THR A 367 -13.53 2.08 1.45
CA THR A 367 -14.18 2.44 2.73
C THR A 367 -14.61 3.89 2.71
N GLU A 368 -15.72 4.20 3.37
CA GLU A 368 -16.24 5.57 3.44
C GLU A 368 -16.25 6.05 4.89
N GLY A 369 -15.88 7.31 5.11
CA GLY A 369 -15.88 7.92 6.43
C GLY A 369 -15.45 9.37 6.38
N HIS A 370 -15.97 10.19 7.31
CA HIS A 370 -15.74 11.64 7.33
C HIS A 370 -16.07 12.35 5.98
N GLY A 371 -17.06 11.85 5.23
CA GLY A 371 -17.48 12.42 3.95
C GLY A 371 -16.46 12.22 2.80
N ARG A 372 -15.54 11.27 2.93
CA ARG A 372 -14.59 10.89 1.87
C ARG A 372 -14.55 9.38 1.65
N VAL A 373 -14.12 8.99 0.46
CA VAL A 373 -13.75 7.62 0.12
C VAL A 373 -12.27 7.41 0.43
N VAL A 374 -11.93 6.27 1.02
CA VAL A 374 -10.57 5.82 1.31
C VAL A 374 -10.40 4.39 0.85
N TYR A 375 -9.43 4.16 -0.02
CA TYR A 375 -8.98 2.82 -0.35
C TYR A 375 -7.94 2.40 0.69
N GLN A 376 -8.30 1.44 1.55
CA GLN A 376 -7.40 0.93 2.59
C GLN A 376 -6.62 -0.25 2.02
N TRP A 377 -5.32 -0.07 1.85
CA TRP A 377 -4.44 -1.06 1.24
C TRP A 377 -3.90 -2.05 2.27
N SER A 378 -3.77 -3.30 1.85
CA SER A 378 -3.21 -4.38 2.64
C SER A 378 -2.46 -5.38 1.76
N PRO A 379 -1.32 -5.92 2.21
CA PRO A 379 -0.65 -7.02 1.52
C PRO A 379 -1.57 -8.22 1.31
N LYS A 380 -1.44 -8.89 0.16
CA LYS A 380 -2.12 -10.17 -0.07
C LYS A 380 -1.56 -11.24 0.87
N ILE A 381 -2.43 -12.10 1.39
CA ILE A 381 -2.01 -13.22 2.24
C ILE A 381 -1.18 -14.20 1.41
N GLY A 382 0.02 -14.54 1.89
CA GLY A 382 0.99 -15.33 1.11
C GLY A 382 1.53 -14.62 -0.13
N GLY A 383 1.29 -13.30 -0.22
CA GLY A 383 1.52 -12.47 -1.38
C GLY A 383 2.99 -12.21 -1.71
N LEU A 384 3.16 -11.52 -2.83
CA LEU A 384 4.45 -11.12 -3.38
C LEU A 384 5.06 -10.00 -2.55
N ASP A 385 6.37 -9.80 -2.69
CA ASP A 385 7.05 -8.66 -2.07
C ASP A 385 6.47 -7.35 -2.65
N ASN A 386 6.30 -6.32 -1.82
CA ASN A 386 5.69 -5.04 -2.21
C ASN A 386 6.71 -3.88 -2.27
N HIS A 387 7.99 -4.15 -2.05
CA HIS A 387 9.01 -3.12 -1.77
C HIS A 387 9.17 -2.05 -2.87
N TRP A 388 9.00 -2.41 -4.14
CA TRP A 388 9.05 -1.44 -5.23
C TRP A 388 7.77 -0.60 -5.36
N LEU A 389 6.61 -1.10 -4.90
CA LEU A 389 5.40 -0.28 -4.75
C LEU A 389 5.63 0.81 -3.69
N ASP A 390 6.17 0.42 -2.53
CA ASP A 390 6.50 1.38 -1.47
C ASP A 390 7.55 2.41 -1.94
N CYS A 391 8.53 1.97 -2.76
CA CYS A 391 9.45 2.90 -3.42
C CYS A 391 8.75 3.86 -4.39
N MET A 392 7.81 3.39 -5.20
CA MET A 392 7.03 4.24 -6.12
C MET A 392 6.20 5.29 -5.36
N VAL A 393 5.55 4.87 -4.27
CA VAL A 393 4.83 5.75 -3.34
C VAL A 393 5.78 6.84 -2.82
N GLY A 394 6.94 6.44 -2.33
CA GLY A 394 7.91 7.36 -1.79
C GLY A 394 8.51 8.32 -2.82
N CYS A 395 8.80 7.87 -4.05
CA CYS A 395 9.20 8.75 -5.15
C CYS A 395 8.10 9.79 -5.48
N SER A 396 6.83 9.38 -5.46
CA SER A 396 5.70 10.27 -5.74
C SER A 396 5.55 11.35 -4.67
N VAL A 397 5.71 10.98 -3.38
CA VAL A 397 5.76 11.93 -2.27
C VAL A 397 6.93 12.90 -2.45
N ALA A 398 8.13 12.38 -2.74
CA ALA A 398 9.32 13.18 -2.94
C ALA A 398 9.13 14.23 -4.06
N ALA A 399 8.42 13.86 -5.12
CA ALA A 399 8.09 14.76 -6.24
C ALA A 399 7.18 15.89 -5.78
N SER A 400 6.14 15.57 -4.99
CA SER A 400 5.29 16.58 -4.35
C SER A 400 6.08 17.52 -3.43
N MET A 401 7.07 17.00 -2.70
CA MET A 401 7.93 17.81 -1.84
C MET A 401 8.83 18.78 -2.63
N CYS A 402 9.22 18.41 -3.84
CA CYS A 402 9.98 19.24 -4.77
C CYS A 402 9.12 20.30 -5.46
N GLY A 403 7.84 20.03 -5.68
CA GLY A 403 6.90 21.00 -6.24
C GLY A 403 5.88 20.45 -7.24
N CYS A 404 5.92 19.15 -7.59
CA CYS A 404 4.94 18.57 -8.48
C CYS A 404 3.51 18.77 -7.96
N SER A 405 2.60 19.12 -8.87
CA SER A 405 1.19 19.36 -8.57
C SER A 405 0.32 18.97 -9.74
N LEU A 406 -0.77 18.23 -9.50
CA LEU A 406 -1.80 18.02 -10.52
C LEU A 406 -2.50 19.36 -10.81
N SER A 407 -2.60 19.74 -12.08
CA SER A 407 -3.34 20.93 -12.51
C SER A 407 -4.79 20.85 -12.02
N GLY A 408 -5.14 21.74 -11.08
CA GLY A 408 -6.42 21.72 -10.34
C GLY A 408 -6.24 21.68 -8.82
N HIS A 409 -5.13 21.14 -8.33
CA HIS A 409 -4.70 21.23 -6.93
C HIS A 409 -3.62 22.31 -6.79
N ASN A 410 -4.02 23.57 -6.98
CA ASN A 410 -3.15 24.72 -6.66
C ASN A 410 -2.92 24.76 -5.14
N VAL A 411 -1.94 24.02 -4.64
CA VAL A 411 -1.20 24.45 -3.46
C VAL A 411 -0.44 25.68 -3.92
N LYS A 412 -1.04 26.86 -3.74
CA LYS A 412 -0.39 28.14 -4.06
C LYS A 412 1.03 28.08 -3.52
N ALA A 413 2.02 27.95 -4.41
CA ALA A 413 3.40 28.13 -4.06
C ALA A 413 3.47 29.51 -3.42
N PHE A 414 3.89 29.57 -2.15
CA PHE A 414 4.07 30.84 -1.47
C PHE A 414 5.14 31.60 -2.25
N VAL A 415 4.71 32.57 -3.06
CA VAL A 415 5.59 33.63 -3.54
C VAL A 415 6.27 34.19 -2.29
N LYS A 416 7.59 34.06 -2.24
CA LYS A 416 8.43 34.55 -1.15
C LYS A 416 8.08 36.03 -0.98
N ARG A 417 7.28 36.40 0.02
CA ARG A 417 6.98 37.80 0.30
C ARG A 417 8.32 38.47 0.56
N GLU A 418 8.72 39.39 -0.32
CA GLU A 418 9.87 40.23 -0.06
C GLU A 418 9.67 40.91 1.29
N ARG A 419 10.67 40.80 2.16
CA ARG A 419 10.67 41.47 3.46
C ARG A 419 10.75 42.97 3.20
N ILE A 420 9.61 43.64 3.21
CA ILE A 420 9.57 45.10 3.25
C ILE A 420 10.05 45.53 4.63
N LYS A 421 11.15 46.29 4.70
CA LYS A 421 11.58 46.90 5.96
C LYS A 421 10.62 48.05 6.30
N LEU A 422 10.26 48.17 7.57
CA LEU A 422 9.42 49.28 8.08
C LEU A 422 10.00 50.66 7.73
N SER A 423 11.33 50.77 7.60
CA SER A 423 12.02 51.97 7.12
C SER A 423 11.57 52.42 5.74
N ASP A 424 11.29 51.48 4.83
CA ASP A 424 10.98 51.76 3.43
C ASP A 424 9.55 52.28 3.27
N ILE A 425 8.65 51.86 4.18
CA ILE A 425 7.28 52.35 4.28
C ILE A 425 7.23 53.76 4.88
N GLN A 426 8.05 54.05 5.90
CA GLN A 426 8.13 55.39 6.48
C GLN A 426 8.72 56.42 5.50
N ARG A 427 9.73 56.03 4.71
CA ARG A 427 10.35 56.92 3.72
C ARG A 427 9.38 57.31 2.60
N LYS A 428 8.46 56.42 2.22
CA LYS A 428 7.42 56.68 1.22
C LYS A 428 6.26 57.55 1.71
N ARG A 429 6.15 57.82 3.02
CA ARG A 429 5.12 58.70 3.60
C ARG A 429 5.59 60.15 3.81
N GLN A 430 6.87 60.44 3.59
CA GLN A 430 7.47 61.77 3.74
C GLN A 430 7.86 62.42 2.41
N LEU A 431 7.51 61.79 1.29
CA LEU A 431 7.40 62.39 -0.04
C LEU A 431 5.92 62.53 -0.36
#